data_AF-A0A7C5PJE5-F1
#
_entry.id   AF-A0A7C5PJE5-F1
#
_cell.length_a   1.000
_cell.length_b   1.000
_cell.length_c   1.000
_cell.angle_alpha   90.00
_cell.angle_beta   90.00
_cell.angle_gamma   90.00
#
_symmetry.space_group_name_H-M   'P 1'
#
loop_
_entity.id
_entity.type
_entity.pdbx_description
1 polymer ?
#
loop_
_entity_poly.entity_id
_entity_poly.type
_entity_poly.pdbx_seq_one_letter_code
_entity_poly.pdbx_strand_id
1 'polypeptide(L)'
;MEPKIDVLATLEAKARKTTIEELQQKGRRQLKVIRASEISGMIQESIRKTLEASELLPREQVDELVDRASAEFEELKEARIKEQRQARELATKLAKVQQDLEEAQKELERAHQECEALRQQGGAAAAPAALADGGASAAVMMKMMEELMALKAQVQQGAQGAAPAAGGNAAGLEEQLSKIAGALDEKLDRFGKKMGLSSAVDTATVDFSKLADRALEESAKLESNVDDVEIEKRKGAGIMGNLDKIRKMRGGG
;
A
#
# COMPACT_ATOMS: atom_id res chain seq x y z
N MET A 1 -35.73 -14.17 -17.91
CA MET A 1 -34.55 -13.65 -17.21
C MET A 1 -34.97 -13.42 -15.78
N GLU A 2 -34.56 -14.29 -14.87
CA GLU A 2 -34.89 -14.13 -13.45
C GLU A 2 -34.04 -13.01 -12.85
N PRO A 3 -34.63 -12.08 -12.08
CA PRO A 3 -33.85 -11.05 -11.40
C PRO A 3 -33.01 -11.73 -10.32
N LYS A 4 -31.69 -11.79 -10.54
CA LYS A 4 -30.75 -12.13 -9.47
C LYS A 4 -30.84 -11.02 -8.42
N ILE A 5 -31.51 -11.32 -7.32
CA ILE A 5 -31.51 -10.43 -6.15
C ILE A 5 -30.10 -10.52 -5.57
N ASP A 6 -29.34 -9.44 -5.73
CA ASP A 6 -28.02 -9.32 -5.11
C ASP A 6 -28.20 -9.06 -3.62
N VAL A 7 -28.34 -10.15 -2.85
CA VAL A 7 -28.58 -10.13 -1.40
C VAL A 7 -27.52 -9.31 -0.66
N LEU A 8 -26.28 -9.29 -1.16
CA LEU A 8 -25.20 -8.49 -0.59
C LEU A 8 -25.45 -7.00 -0.81
N ALA A 9 -25.79 -6.58 -2.03
CA ALA A 9 -26.14 -5.19 -2.29
C ALA A 9 -27.35 -4.72 -1.48
N THR A 10 -28.38 -5.57 -1.30
CA THR A 10 -29.54 -5.24 -0.46
C THR A 10 -29.20 -5.18 1.02
N LEU A 11 -28.28 -6.03 1.49
CA LEU A 11 -27.78 -6.00 2.86
C LEU A 11 -26.89 -4.79 3.10
N GLU A 12 -26.01 -4.43 2.17
CA GLU A 12 -25.18 -3.22 2.26
C GLU A 12 -26.03 -1.94 2.22
N ALA A 13 -27.03 -1.88 1.34
CA ALA A 13 -27.97 -0.76 1.28
C ALA A 13 -28.82 -0.65 2.57
N LYS A 14 -29.11 -1.77 3.25
CA LYS A 14 -29.81 -1.80 4.54
C LYS A 14 -28.89 -1.63 5.74
N ALA A 15 -27.60 -1.96 5.61
CA ALA A 15 -26.58 -1.81 6.64
C ALA A 15 -26.18 -0.34 6.74
N ARG A 16 -27.04 0.45 7.38
CA ARG A 16 -26.68 1.81 7.75
C ARG A 16 -25.53 1.75 8.75
N LYS A 17 -24.34 2.18 8.32
CA LYS A 17 -23.24 2.50 9.21
C LYS A 17 -23.64 3.76 9.98
N THR A 18 -24.19 3.59 11.17
CA THR A 18 -24.46 4.69 12.10
C THR A 18 -23.29 4.79 13.06
N THR A 19 -22.74 6.00 13.22
CA THR A 19 -21.71 6.26 14.22
C THR A 19 -22.28 6.14 15.64
N ILE A 20 -21.40 5.96 16.64
CA ILE A 20 -21.81 5.91 18.05
C ILE A 20 -22.49 7.22 18.45
N GLU A 21 -22.01 8.34 17.93
CA GLU A 21 -22.56 9.67 18.15
C GLU A 21 -23.99 9.78 17.62
N GLU A 22 -24.26 9.29 16.41
CA GLU A 22 -25.63 9.26 15.86
C GLU A 22 -26.57 8.36 16.68
N LEU A 23 -26.06 7.27 17.24
CA LEU A 23 -26.85 6.38 18.12
C LEU A 23 -27.14 7.04 19.47
N GLN A 24 -26.18 7.78 20.04
CA GLN A 24 -26.38 8.58 21.24
C GLN A 24 -27.37 9.72 21.00
N GLN A 25 -27.28 10.40 19.86
CA GLN A 25 -28.20 11.47 19.46
C GLN A 25 -29.63 10.95 19.27
N LYS A 26 -29.78 9.68 18.83
CA LYS A 26 -31.07 8.97 18.76
C LYS A 26 -31.53 8.38 20.10
N GLY A 27 -30.85 8.67 21.20
CA GLY A 27 -31.20 8.21 22.55
C GLY A 27 -30.95 6.73 22.81
N ARG A 28 -30.23 6.02 21.92
CA ARG A 28 -29.89 4.61 22.12
C ARG A 28 -28.62 4.50 22.96
N ARG A 29 -28.79 4.26 24.26
CA ARG A 29 -27.69 4.14 25.23
C ARG A 29 -26.98 2.78 25.22
N GLN A 30 -27.50 1.80 24.47
CA GLN A 30 -26.96 0.44 24.44
C GLN A 30 -26.75 -0.03 23.00
N LEU A 31 -25.53 -0.46 22.71
CA LEU A 31 -25.12 -1.07 21.46
C LEU A 31 -24.99 -2.58 21.67
N LYS A 32 -25.78 -3.36 20.93
CA LYS A 32 -25.59 -4.81 20.86
C LYS A 32 -24.60 -5.08 19.73
N VAL A 33 -23.36 -5.39 20.10
CA VAL A 33 -22.35 -5.85 19.13
C VAL A 33 -22.68 -7.30 18.81
N ILE A 34 -23.11 -7.54 17.57
CA ILE A 34 -23.34 -8.88 17.04
C ILE A 34 -22.03 -9.34 16.41
N ARG A 35 -21.55 -10.52 16.78
CA ARG A 35 -20.31 -11.05 16.19
C ARG A 35 -20.56 -11.46 14.74
N ALA A 36 -19.54 -11.38 13.89
CA ALA A 36 -19.65 -11.85 12.51
C ALA A 36 -20.11 -13.33 12.40
N SER A 37 -19.73 -14.16 13.37
CA SER A 37 -20.19 -15.55 13.49
C SER A 37 -21.70 -15.68 13.76
N GLU A 38 -22.29 -14.72 14.47
CA GLU A 38 -23.73 -14.73 14.76
C GLU A 38 -24.54 -14.26 13.54
N ILE A 39 -24.00 -13.30 12.77
CA ILE A 39 -24.64 -12.82 11.54
C ILE A 39 -24.72 -13.92 10.49
N SER A 40 -23.62 -14.67 10.28
CA SER A 40 -23.60 -15.80 9.35
C SER A 40 -24.61 -16.88 9.75
N GLY A 41 -24.69 -17.23 11.04
CA GLY A 41 -25.72 -18.14 11.55
C GLY A 41 -27.14 -17.65 11.29
N MET A 42 -27.42 -16.37 11.54
CA MET A 42 -28.74 -15.77 11.26
C MET A 42 -29.10 -15.81 9.77
N ILE A 43 -28.14 -15.57 8.89
CA ILE A 43 -28.34 -15.64 7.43
C ILE A 43 -28.64 -17.08 7.01
N GLN A 44 -27.85 -18.05 7.48
CA GLN A 44 -28.06 -19.47 7.17
C GLN A 44 -29.43 -19.97 7.65
N GLU A 45 -29.82 -19.64 8.89
CA GLU A 45 -31.15 -19.98 9.40
C GLU A 45 -32.27 -19.34 8.58
N SER A 46 -32.09 -18.09 8.14
CA SER A 46 -33.09 -17.38 7.33
C SER A 46 -33.24 -17.99 5.94
N ILE A 47 -32.12 -18.36 5.30
CA ILE A 47 -32.11 -19.06 4.01
C ILE A 47 -32.77 -20.42 4.16
N ARG A 48 -32.40 -21.22 5.18
CA ARG A 48 -33.02 -22.53 5.43
C ARG A 48 -34.54 -22.40 5.63
N LYS A 49 -34.99 -21.46 6.48
CA LYS A 49 -36.44 -21.22 6.70
C LYS A 49 -37.17 -20.82 5.41
N THR A 50 -36.54 -20.02 4.56
CA THR A 50 -37.13 -19.58 3.29
C THR A 50 -37.19 -20.72 2.28
N LEU A 51 -36.17 -21.57 2.21
CA LEU A 51 -36.14 -22.75 1.34
C LEU A 51 -37.14 -23.82 1.80
N GLU A 52 -37.23 -24.09 3.10
CA GLU A 52 -38.22 -25.00 3.67
C GLU A 52 -39.66 -24.54 3.41
N ALA A 53 -39.92 -23.23 3.53
CA ALA A 53 -41.24 -22.65 3.25
C ALA A 53 -41.60 -22.65 1.76
N SER A 54 -40.61 -22.75 0.87
CA SER A 54 -40.85 -22.71 -0.56
C SER A 54 -41.35 -24.04 -1.13
N GLU A 55 -41.19 -25.17 -0.41
CA GLU A 55 -41.54 -26.55 -0.84
C GLU A 55 -41.01 -26.98 -2.23
N LEU A 56 -40.16 -26.18 -2.88
CA LEU A 56 -39.68 -26.42 -4.25
C LEU A 56 -38.59 -27.50 -4.35
N LEU A 57 -37.90 -27.80 -3.24
CA LEU A 57 -36.75 -28.69 -3.21
C LEU A 57 -36.90 -29.76 -2.10
N PRO A 58 -36.53 -31.03 -2.37
CA PRO A 58 -36.39 -32.04 -1.32
C PRO A 58 -35.40 -31.60 -0.25
N ARG A 59 -35.65 -31.95 1.01
CA ARG A 59 -34.80 -31.56 2.15
C ARG A 59 -33.33 -31.95 1.97
N GLU A 60 -33.09 -33.13 1.40
CA GLU A 60 -31.72 -33.61 1.13
C GLU A 60 -30.95 -32.68 0.18
N GLN A 61 -31.60 -32.15 -0.86
CA GLN A 61 -30.96 -31.21 -1.80
C GLN A 61 -30.72 -29.84 -1.17
N VAL A 62 -31.57 -29.42 -0.24
CA VAL A 62 -31.38 -28.16 0.50
C VAL A 62 -30.15 -28.26 1.39
N ASP A 63 -29.98 -29.38 2.11
CA ASP A 63 -28.83 -29.58 2.99
C ASP A 63 -27.52 -29.65 2.18
N GLU A 64 -27.48 -30.39 1.05
CA GLU A 64 -26.32 -30.41 0.16
C GLU A 64 -25.93 -29.02 -0.37
N LEU A 65 -26.93 -28.18 -0.70
CA LEU A 65 -26.70 -26.84 -1.21
C LEU A 65 -26.20 -25.89 -0.11
N VAL A 66 -26.72 -26.02 1.11
CA VAL A 66 -26.24 -25.29 2.28
C VAL A 66 -24.80 -25.68 2.61
N ASP A 67 -24.48 -26.97 2.59
CA ASP A 67 -23.13 -27.46 2.87
C ASP A 67 -22.13 -26.94 1.83
N ARG A 68 -22.46 -27.02 0.53
CA ARG A 68 -21.63 -26.46 -0.55
C ARG A 68 -21.45 -24.95 -0.40
N ALA A 69 -22.53 -24.21 -0.17
CA ALA A 69 -22.47 -22.76 0.01
C ALA A 69 -21.65 -22.37 1.26
N SER A 70 -21.73 -23.17 2.33
CA SER A 70 -20.95 -22.95 3.55
C SER A 70 -19.44 -23.14 3.31
N ALA A 71 -19.06 -24.16 2.53
CA ALA A 71 -17.67 -24.42 2.17
C ALA A 71 -17.10 -23.28 1.29
N GLU A 72 -17.84 -22.88 0.25
CA GLU A 72 -17.45 -21.75 -0.62
C GLU A 72 -17.33 -20.43 0.18
N PHE A 73 -18.23 -20.21 1.13
CA PHE A 73 -18.19 -19.02 1.98
C PHE A 73 -16.97 -19.01 2.91
N GLU A 74 -16.60 -20.13 3.52
CA GLU A 74 -15.39 -20.21 4.35
C GLU A 74 -14.12 -20.03 3.51
N GLU A 75 -14.04 -20.59 2.31
CA GLU A 75 -12.92 -20.35 1.39
C GLU A 75 -12.80 -18.85 1.02
N LEU A 76 -13.92 -18.21 0.68
CA LEU A 76 -13.96 -16.79 0.34
C LEU A 76 -13.57 -15.90 1.53
N LYS A 77 -13.97 -16.28 2.75
CA LYS A 77 -13.59 -15.62 3.99
C LYS A 77 -12.09 -15.74 4.27
N GLU A 78 -11.50 -16.92 4.11
CA GLU A 78 -10.05 -17.11 4.26
C GLU A 78 -9.27 -16.30 3.23
N ALA A 79 -9.71 -16.32 1.96
CA ALA A 79 -9.12 -15.50 0.91
C ALA A 79 -9.17 -14.01 1.25
N ARG A 80 -10.30 -13.51 1.76
CA ARG A 80 -10.47 -12.11 2.16
C ARG A 80 -9.59 -11.73 3.36
N ILE A 81 -9.44 -12.61 4.35
CA ILE A 81 -8.54 -12.41 5.50
C ILE A 81 -7.10 -12.32 5.02
N LYS A 82 -6.69 -13.20 4.10
CA LYS A 82 -5.35 -13.20 3.51
C LYS A 82 -5.07 -11.91 2.74
N GLU A 83 -6.02 -11.48 1.91
CA GLU A 83 -5.94 -10.21 1.17
C GLU A 83 -5.83 -9.01 2.13
N GLN A 84 -6.65 -8.97 3.19
CA GLN A 84 -6.58 -7.90 4.19
C GLN A 84 -5.22 -7.87 4.91
N ARG A 85 -4.66 -9.05 5.21
CA ARG A 85 -3.32 -9.13 5.80
C ARG A 85 -2.26 -8.60 4.84
N GLN A 86 -2.32 -8.98 3.57
CA GLN A 86 -1.41 -8.46 2.55
C GLN A 86 -1.52 -6.94 2.40
N ALA A 87 -2.74 -6.41 2.40
CA ALA A 87 -2.97 -4.96 2.35
C ALA A 87 -2.34 -4.23 3.55
N ARG A 88 -2.46 -4.79 4.76
CA ARG A 88 -1.80 -4.24 5.97
C ARG A 88 -0.28 -4.31 5.87
N GLU A 89 0.27 -5.44 5.42
CA GLU A 89 1.71 -5.58 5.22
C GLU A 89 2.24 -4.57 4.19
N LEU A 90 1.51 -4.35 3.09
CA LEU A 90 1.85 -3.31 2.10
C LEU A 90 1.75 -1.90 2.69
N ALA A 91 0.70 -1.60 3.46
CA ALA A 91 0.57 -0.30 4.13
C ALA A 91 1.74 -0.03 5.08
N THR A 92 2.16 -1.02 5.87
CA THR A 92 3.33 -0.87 6.76
C THR A 92 4.63 -0.66 5.98
N LYS A 93 4.79 -1.28 4.81
CA LYS A 93 5.95 -1.07 3.94
C LYS A 93 5.95 0.33 3.34
N LEU A 94 4.80 0.82 2.89
CA LEU A 94 4.66 2.18 2.36
C LEU A 94 5.00 3.21 3.44
N ALA A 95 4.50 3.03 4.67
CA ALA A 95 4.80 3.93 5.78
C ALA A 95 6.31 3.98 6.09
N LYS A 96 7.02 2.83 6.03
CA LYS A 96 8.48 2.81 6.21
C LYS A 96 9.22 3.55 5.09
N VAL A 97 8.85 3.31 3.84
CA VAL A 97 9.48 4.01 2.71
C VAL A 97 9.23 5.51 2.77
N GLN A 98 8.04 5.95 3.23
CA GLN A 98 7.75 7.36 3.45
C GLN A 98 8.65 7.95 4.54
N GLN A 99 8.84 7.23 5.65
CA GLN A 99 9.75 7.65 6.71
C GLN A 99 11.21 7.76 6.21
N ASP A 100 11.70 6.74 5.49
CA ASP A 100 13.06 6.74 4.93
C ASP A 100 13.27 7.91 3.96
N LEU A 101 12.23 8.25 3.17
CA LEU A 101 12.25 9.39 2.25
C LEU A 101 12.34 10.72 3.01
N GLU A 102 11.54 10.90 4.07
CA GLU A 102 11.60 12.09 4.93
C GLU A 102 12.97 12.24 5.62
N GLU A 103 13.57 11.14 6.05
CA GLU A 103 14.91 11.12 6.65
C GLU A 103 15.97 11.54 5.63
N ALA A 104 15.95 10.97 4.42
CA ALA A 104 16.85 11.33 3.34
C ALA A 104 16.69 12.80 2.89
N GLN A 105 15.46 13.32 2.87
CA GLN A 105 15.21 14.74 2.60
C GLN A 105 15.84 15.65 3.66
N LYS A 106 15.69 15.31 4.95
CA LYS A 106 16.33 16.06 6.06
C LYS A 106 17.85 16.02 5.98
N GLU A 107 18.44 14.89 5.60
CA GLU A 107 19.89 14.78 5.40
C GLU A 107 20.37 15.66 4.23
N LEU A 108 19.64 15.67 3.12
CA LEU A 108 19.94 16.51 1.97
C LEU A 108 19.84 18.00 2.33
N GLU A 109 18.82 18.41 3.08
CA GLU A 109 18.68 19.78 3.58
C GLU A 109 19.85 20.18 4.50
N ARG A 110 20.28 19.29 5.41
CA ARG A 110 21.44 19.52 6.27
C ARG A 110 22.72 19.68 5.47
N ALA A 111 22.97 18.79 4.51
CA ALA A 111 24.13 18.87 3.64
C ALA A 111 24.15 20.18 2.82
N HIS A 112 22.97 20.62 2.35
CA HIS A 112 22.82 21.92 1.68
C HIS A 112 23.17 23.08 2.61
N GLN A 113 22.65 23.10 3.83
CA GLN A 113 22.95 24.13 4.83
C GLN A 113 24.44 24.16 5.20
N GLU A 114 25.09 23.00 5.33
CA GLU A 114 26.54 22.91 5.56
C GLU A 114 27.35 23.48 4.40
N CYS A 115 26.99 23.15 3.16
CA CYS A 115 27.63 23.70 1.96
C CYS A 115 27.46 25.22 1.88
N GLU A 116 26.27 25.74 2.19
CA GLU A 116 26.02 27.18 2.25
C GLU A 116 26.82 27.87 3.35
N ALA A 117 26.90 27.27 4.54
CA ALA A 117 27.69 27.80 5.65
C ALA A 117 29.18 27.85 5.30
N LEU A 118 29.74 26.78 4.70
CA LEU A 118 31.13 26.77 4.22
C LEU A 118 31.37 27.81 3.13
N ARG A 119 30.40 28.01 2.22
CA ARG A 119 30.48 29.05 1.18
C ARG A 119 30.49 30.46 1.77
N GLN A 120 29.69 30.72 2.80
CA GLN A 120 29.68 32.00 3.51
C GLN A 120 30.98 32.24 4.30
N GLN A 121 31.53 31.21 4.93
CA GLN A 121 32.80 31.29 5.66
C GLN A 121 34.01 31.48 4.71
N GLY A 122 34.02 30.80 3.56
CA GLY A 122 35.08 30.95 2.54
C GLY A 122 34.97 32.23 1.70
N GLY A 123 33.77 32.81 1.60
CA GLY A 123 33.49 33.98 0.75
C GLY A 123 33.88 35.35 1.33
N ALA A 124 34.28 35.43 2.61
CA ALA A 124 34.67 36.70 3.23
C ALA A 124 36.14 37.10 2.98
N ALA A 125 36.98 36.21 2.42
CA ALA A 125 38.41 36.44 2.26
C ALA A 125 38.88 36.74 0.82
N ALA A 126 38.00 36.76 -0.18
CA ALA A 126 38.37 37.11 -1.54
C ALA A 126 37.28 37.93 -2.23
N ALA A 127 37.30 39.24 -2.01
CA ALA A 127 36.79 40.16 -3.01
C ALA A 127 37.71 40.06 -4.24
N PRO A 128 37.25 39.60 -5.41
CA PRO A 128 38.03 39.73 -6.62
C PRO A 128 37.85 41.18 -7.09
N ALA A 129 38.87 42.00 -6.87
CA ALA A 129 39.08 43.14 -7.73
C ALA A 129 39.16 42.63 -9.18
N ALA A 130 38.11 42.91 -9.95
CA ALA A 130 38.04 42.95 -11.40
C ALA A 130 39.07 42.10 -12.17
N LEU A 131 38.71 40.88 -12.55
CA LEU A 131 39.22 40.27 -13.77
C LEU A 131 38.09 39.55 -14.49
N ALA A 132 37.76 40.07 -15.66
CA ALA A 132 37.00 39.39 -16.69
C ALA A 132 37.77 38.13 -17.10
N ASP A 133 37.36 36.95 -16.67
CA ASP A 133 37.82 35.70 -17.27
C ASP A 133 36.79 34.59 -17.08
N GLY A 134 36.22 34.11 -18.18
CA GLY A 134 35.26 33.01 -18.25
C GLY A 134 35.88 31.62 -18.03
N GLY A 135 37.09 31.55 -17.45
CA GLY A 135 37.87 30.32 -17.33
C GLY A 135 37.50 29.39 -16.18
N ALA A 136 36.82 29.86 -15.12
CA ALA A 136 36.57 29.04 -13.93
C ALA A 136 35.58 27.88 -14.17
N SER A 137 34.57 28.06 -15.03
CA SER A 137 33.66 26.98 -15.43
C SER A 137 34.36 25.96 -16.34
N ALA A 138 35.28 26.42 -17.20
CA ALA A 138 36.08 25.55 -18.05
C ALA A 138 37.08 24.71 -17.24
N ALA A 139 37.71 25.29 -16.20
CA ALA A 139 38.63 24.56 -15.32
C ALA A 139 37.93 23.45 -14.53
N VAL A 140 36.70 23.69 -14.06
CA VAL A 140 35.90 22.65 -13.39
C VAL A 140 35.48 21.55 -14.37
N MET A 141 35.03 21.90 -15.58
CA MET A 141 34.72 20.92 -16.63
C MET A 141 35.95 20.12 -17.06
N MET A 142 37.12 20.78 -17.15
CA MET A 142 38.39 20.16 -17.53
C MET A 142 38.88 19.20 -16.43
N LYS A 143 38.68 19.54 -15.16
CA LYS A 143 38.95 18.65 -14.03
C LYS A 143 38.00 17.44 -13.98
N MET A 144 36.71 17.64 -14.31
CA MET A 144 35.76 16.53 -14.48
C MET A 144 36.12 15.62 -15.65
N MET A 145 36.64 16.19 -16.75
CA MET A 145 37.10 15.43 -17.91
C MET A 145 38.40 14.67 -17.63
N GLU A 146 39.31 15.24 -16.85
CA GLU A 146 40.50 14.56 -16.33
C GLU A 146 40.12 13.42 -15.38
N GLU A 147 39.18 13.64 -14.46
CA GLU A 147 38.69 12.59 -13.55
C GLU A 147 37.96 11.47 -14.32
N LEU A 148 37.19 11.79 -15.37
CA LEU A 148 36.59 10.79 -16.26
C LEU A 148 37.63 10.01 -17.07
N MET A 149 38.69 10.68 -17.55
CA MET A 149 39.78 10.00 -18.26
C MET A 149 40.61 9.12 -17.31
N ALA A 150 40.87 9.57 -16.08
CA ALA A 150 41.54 8.78 -15.07
C ALA A 150 40.71 7.55 -14.68
N LEU A 151 39.39 7.72 -14.48
CA LEU A 151 38.48 6.62 -14.18
C LEU A 151 38.38 5.64 -15.36
N LYS A 152 38.31 6.14 -16.60
CA LYS A 152 38.34 5.32 -17.82
C LYS A 152 39.66 4.57 -17.96
N ALA A 153 40.79 5.20 -17.68
CA ALA A 153 42.11 4.56 -17.69
C ALA A 153 42.23 3.49 -16.59
N GLN A 154 41.64 3.72 -15.41
CA GLN A 154 41.64 2.77 -14.31
C GLN A 154 40.76 1.53 -14.61
N VAL A 155 39.60 1.73 -15.23
CA VAL A 155 38.74 0.63 -15.72
C VAL A 155 39.45 -0.14 -16.84
N GLN A 156 40.15 0.55 -17.74
CA GLN A 156 40.86 -0.06 -18.86
C GLN A 156 42.16 -0.77 -18.45
N GLN A 157 42.86 -0.28 -17.42
CA GLN A 157 44.00 -0.99 -16.81
C GLN A 157 43.54 -2.17 -15.95
N GLY A 158 42.38 -2.07 -15.28
CA GLY A 158 41.71 -3.22 -14.67
C GLY A 158 41.34 -4.32 -15.69
N ALA A 159 41.17 -3.96 -16.97
CA ALA A 159 40.95 -4.89 -18.07
C ALA A 159 42.25 -5.38 -18.78
N GLN A 160 43.41 -4.79 -18.47
CA GLN A 160 44.71 -5.14 -19.10
C GLN A 160 45.70 -5.85 -18.18
N GLY A 161 45.36 -6.02 -16.89
CA GLY A 161 46.08 -6.86 -15.95
C GLY A 161 45.78 -8.36 -16.07
N ALA A 162 45.74 -8.91 -17.28
CA ALA A 162 45.75 -10.36 -17.52
C ALA A 162 46.38 -10.66 -18.89
N ALA A 163 47.67 -11.02 -18.85
CA ALA A 163 48.37 -11.64 -19.97
C ALA A 163 47.79 -13.05 -20.27
N PRO A 164 48.01 -13.60 -21.47
CA PRO A 164 47.01 -14.41 -22.17
C PRO A 164 47.07 -15.88 -21.76
N ALA A 165 46.03 -16.35 -21.08
CA ALA A 165 45.66 -17.75 -21.10
C ALA A 165 44.35 -17.88 -21.90
N ALA A 166 44.43 -18.68 -22.95
CA ALA A 166 43.38 -18.93 -23.93
C ALA A 166 41.98 -19.14 -23.34
N GLY A 167 40.98 -18.49 -23.96
CA GLY A 167 39.61 -19.00 -24.03
C GLY A 167 38.55 -18.22 -23.26
N GLY A 168 37.85 -17.34 -23.97
CA GLY A 168 36.41 -17.10 -23.77
C GLY A 168 36.00 -15.89 -22.92
N ASN A 169 35.01 -15.15 -23.45
CA ASN A 169 34.03 -14.32 -22.70
C ASN A 169 34.26 -12.80 -22.54
N ALA A 170 35.11 -12.14 -23.34
CA ALA A 170 35.08 -10.67 -23.43
C ALA A 170 34.01 -10.14 -24.41
N ALA A 171 33.70 -10.88 -25.49
CA ALA A 171 32.59 -10.55 -26.39
C ALA A 171 31.21 -10.67 -25.72
N GLY A 172 31.12 -11.45 -24.64
CA GLY A 172 29.86 -11.71 -23.94
C GLY A 172 29.36 -10.51 -23.13
N LEU A 173 30.22 -9.62 -22.66
CA LEU A 173 29.82 -8.53 -21.77
C LEU A 173 29.23 -7.35 -22.55
N GLU A 174 29.79 -7.05 -23.72
CA GLU A 174 29.24 -6.06 -24.64
C GLU A 174 27.92 -6.56 -25.27
N GLU A 175 27.85 -7.85 -25.60
CA GLU A 175 26.60 -8.48 -26.05
C GLU A 175 25.55 -8.56 -24.93
N GLN A 176 25.96 -8.79 -23.68
CA GLN A 176 25.08 -8.73 -22.51
C GLN A 176 24.61 -7.31 -22.22
N LEU A 177 25.46 -6.29 -22.35
CA LEU A 177 25.05 -4.88 -22.21
C LEU A 177 24.07 -4.46 -23.31
N SER A 178 24.31 -4.87 -24.56
CA SER A 178 23.36 -4.63 -25.66
C SER A 178 22.04 -5.38 -25.45
N LYS A 179 22.07 -6.60 -24.90
CA LYS A 179 20.86 -7.36 -24.52
C LYS A 179 20.12 -6.73 -23.34
N ILE A 180 20.83 -6.16 -22.36
CA ILE A 180 20.24 -5.45 -21.23
C ILE A 180 19.60 -4.14 -21.70
N ALA A 181 20.25 -3.39 -22.58
CA ALA A 181 19.70 -2.17 -23.17
C ALA A 181 18.42 -2.46 -23.98
N GLY A 182 18.44 -3.48 -24.87
CA GLY A 182 17.25 -3.88 -25.61
C GLY A 182 16.12 -4.43 -24.72
N ALA A 183 16.45 -5.16 -23.65
CA ALA A 183 15.46 -5.65 -22.70
C ALA A 183 14.87 -4.52 -21.83
N LEU A 184 15.59 -3.43 -21.60
CA LEU A 184 15.10 -2.24 -20.91
C LEU A 184 14.14 -1.45 -21.81
N ASP A 185 14.47 -1.25 -23.09
CA ASP A 185 13.58 -0.59 -24.05
C ASP A 185 12.29 -1.37 -24.25
N GLU A 186 12.34 -2.70 -24.41
CA GLU A 186 11.11 -3.52 -24.49
C GLU A 186 10.27 -3.47 -23.22
N LYS A 187 10.91 -3.40 -22.04
CA LYS A 187 10.20 -3.28 -20.77
C LYS A 187 9.57 -1.90 -20.63
N LEU A 188 10.26 -0.83 -21.03
CA LEU A 188 9.71 0.53 -21.05
C LEU A 188 8.54 0.63 -22.02
N ASP A 189 8.64 0.03 -23.20
CA ASP A 189 7.57 0.07 -24.21
C ASP A 189 6.35 -0.77 -23.78
N ARG A 190 6.57 -1.94 -23.16
CA ARG A 190 5.48 -2.73 -22.55
C ARG A 190 4.88 -2.05 -21.33
N PHE A 191 5.67 -1.34 -20.52
CA PHE A 191 5.17 -0.61 -19.36
C PHE A 191 4.36 0.61 -19.80
N GLY A 192 4.83 1.34 -20.81
CA GLY A 192 4.09 2.43 -21.46
C GLY A 192 2.77 1.95 -22.08
N LYS A 193 2.77 0.81 -22.77
CA LYS A 193 1.53 0.20 -23.31
C LYS A 193 0.59 -0.31 -22.21
N LYS A 194 1.10 -0.94 -21.14
CA LYS A 194 0.27 -1.40 -20.00
C LYS A 194 -0.31 -0.25 -19.18
N MET A 195 0.39 0.88 -19.11
CA MET A 195 -0.07 2.09 -18.44
C MET A 195 -0.91 2.99 -19.37
N GLY A 196 -1.08 2.63 -20.65
CA GLY A 196 -1.88 3.41 -21.60
C GLY A 196 -1.23 4.71 -22.09
N LEU A 197 0.08 4.90 -21.91
CA LEU A 197 0.78 6.14 -22.30
C LEU A 197 1.01 6.28 -23.81
N SER A 198 0.98 5.18 -24.57
CA SER A 198 1.38 5.22 -25.99
C SER A 198 0.41 5.96 -26.93
N SER A 199 -0.76 6.41 -26.48
CA SER A 199 -1.66 7.27 -27.27
C SER A 199 -1.66 8.74 -26.81
N ALA A 200 -0.90 9.11 -25.78
CA ALA A 200 -0.98 10.43 -25.16
C ALA A 200 0.29 11.30 -25.34
N VAL A 201 1.37 10.76 -25.90
CA VAL A 201 2.66 11.48 -25.94
C VAL A 201 2.81 12.47 -27.11
N ASP A 202 1.87 12.54 -28.07
CA ASP A 202 2.04 13.49 -29.18
C ASP A 202 1.22 14.80 -29.13
N THR A 203 0.17 14.98 -28.32
CA THR A 203 -0.59 16.25 -28.41
C THR A 203 -1.40 16.67 -27.17
N ALA A 204 -0.96 16.44 -25.94
CA ALA A 204 -1.50 17.20 -24.80
C ALA A 204 -0.54 17.20 -23.62
N THR A 205 -0.20 18.38 -23.13
CA THR A 205 0.25 18.58 -21.75
C THR A 205 -0.84 18.08 -20.81
N VAL A 206 -0.75 16.82 -20.39
CA VAL A 206 -1.63 16.25 -19.38
C VAL A 206 -1.22 16.83 -18.04
N ASP A 207 -2.10 17.66 -17.49
CA ASP A 207 -1.90 18.33 -16.22
C ASP A 207 -2.22 17.36 -15.07
N PHE A 208 -1.18 16.69 -14.56
CA PHE A 208 -1.27 15.73 -13.45
C PHE A 208 -1.58 16.37 -12.10
N SER A 209 -1.52 17.70 -12.00
CA SER A 209 -1.79 18.46 -10.78
C SER A 209 -3.18 18.12 -10.22
N LYS A 210 -4.18 17.99 -11.10
CA LYS A 210 -5.56 17.69 -10.71
C LYS A 210 -5.79 16.26 -10.21
N LEU A 211 -4.89 15.34 -10.55
CA LEU A 211 -4.99 13.94 -10.15
C LEU A 211 -4.35 13.73 -8.77
N ALA A 212 -3.29 14.47 -8.47
CA ALA A 212 -2.72 14.58 -7.12
C ALA A 212 -3.70 15.28 -6.16
N ASP A 213 -4.33 16.37 -6.58
CA ASP A 213 -5.33 17.09 -5.77
C ASP A 213 -6.54 16.21 -5.43
N ARG A 214 -7.03 15.41 -6.39
CA ARG A 214 -8.16 14.51 -6.18
C ARG A 214 -7.81 13.31 -5.28
N ALA A 215 -6.60 12.75 -5.42
CA ALA A 215 -6.12 11.69 -4.54
C ALA A 215 -5.88 12.19 -3.12
N LEU A 216 -5.37 13.42 -2.95
CA LEU A 216 -5.27 14.06 -1.64
C LEU A 216 -6.65 14.31 -1.03
N GLU A 217 -7.63 14.83 -1.78
CA GLU A 217 -9.00 15.04 -1.28
C GLU A 217 -9.72 13.74 -0.89
N GLU A 218 -9.54 12.65 -1.64
CA GLU A 218 -10.11 11.33 -1.28
C GLU A 218 -9.40 10.69 -0.09
N SER A 219 -8.08 10.84 0.03
CA SER A 219 -7.33 10.38 1.21
C SER A 219 -7.63 11.20 2.46
N ALA A 220 -7.91 12.50 2.33
CA ALA A 220 -8.34 13.38 3.41
C ALA A 220 -9.79 13.10 3.87
N LYS A 221 -10.63 12.48 3.03
CA LYS A 221 -11.97 12.00 3.43
C LYS A 221 -11.98 10.58 3.98
N LEU A 222 -10.90 9.81 3.76
CA LEU A 222 -10.65 8.53 4.40
C LEU A 222 -9.89 8.76 5.71
N GLU A 223 -10.45 9.60 6.59
CA GLU A 223 -9.95 9.71 7.95
C GLU A 223 -10.03 8.32 8.61
N SER A 224 -8.85 7.86 9.03
CA SER A 224 -8.59 6.57 9.68
C SER A 224 -9.37 6.46 10.99
N ASN A 225 -10.64 6.04 10.92
CA ASN A 225 -11.42 5.62 12.09
C ASN A 225 -10.93 4.28 12.69
N VAL A 226 -9.71 3.84 12.35
CA VAL A 226 -9.12 2.60 12.87
C VAL A 226 -8.35 2.86 14.17
N ASP A 227 -7.84 4.09 14.39
CA ASP A 227 -7.03 4.42 15.56
C ASP A 227 -7.84 4.94 16.77
N ASP A 228 -9.05 5.47 16.54
CA ASP A 228 -9.96 5.95 17.61
C ASP A 228 -10.85 4.87 18.24
N VAL A 229 -10.64 3.60 17.88
CA VAL A 229 -11.22 2.50 18.67
C VAL A 229 -10.36 2.31 19.92
N GLU A 230 -10.53 3.20 20.90
CA GLU A 230 -10.27 2.86 22.29
C GLU A 230 -11.17 1.67 22.63
N ILE A 231 -10.62 0.47 22.51
CA ILE A 231 -11.18 -0.72 23.13
C ILE A 231 -11.09 -0.45 24.63
N GLU A 232 -12.12 0.21 25.18
CA GLU A 232 -12.36 0.26 26.61
C GLU A 232 -12.48 -1.21 27.02
N LYS A 233 -11.34 -1.79 27.46
CA LYS A 233 -11.26 -3.08 28.10
C LYS A 233 -12.06 -2.94 29.38
N ARG A 234 -13.39 -2.99 29.27
CA ARG A 234 -14.24 -3.43 30.36
C ARG A 234 -13.64 -4.76 30.76
N LYS A 235 -12.92 -4.74 31.89
CA LYS A 235 -12.76 -5.88 32.77
C LYS A 235 -14.18 -6.33 33.10
N GLY A 236 -14.82 -7.01 32.16
CA GLY A 236 -16.08 -7.68 32.37
C GLY A 236 -15.81 -8.57 33.54
N ALA A 237 -16.49 -8.29 34.65
CA ALA A 237 -16.53 -9.17 35.80
C ALA A 237 -16.66 -10.58 35.24
N GLY A 238 -15.57 -11.34 35.35
CA GLY A 238 -15.41 -12.60 34.65
C GLY A 238 -16.59 -13.50 34.95
N ILE A 239 -16.79 -14.52 34.13
CA ILE A 239 -17.87 -15.52 34.24
C ILE A 239 -18.10 -15.98 35.70
N MET A 240 -17.07 -15.96 36.56
CA MET A 240 -17.14 -16.08 38.03
C MET A 240 -18.15 -15.16 38.74
N GLY A 241 -18.20 -13.86 38.44
CA GLY A 241 -19.13 -12.93 39.06
C GLY A 241 -20.60 -13.23 38.73
N ASN A 242 -20.85 -13.80 37.55
CA ASN A 242 -22.20 -14.24 37.18
C ASN A 242 -22.53 -15.62 37.79
N LEU A 243 -21.55 -16.50 37.95
CA LEU A 243 -21.70 -17.79 38.64
C LEU A 243 -21.97 -17.61 40.15
N ASP A 244 -21.31 -16.66 40.82
CA ASP A 244 -21.58 -16.36 42.23
C ASP A 244 -22.99 -15.77 42.44
N LYS A 245 -23.48 -14.99 41.47
CA LYS A 245 -24.83 -14.44 41.50
C LYS A 245 -25.88 -15.54 41.33
N ILE A 246 -25.63 -16.51 40.45
CA ILE A 246 -26.49 -17.69 40.27
C ILE A 246 -26.42 -18.60 41.51
N ARG A 247 -25.24 -18.78 42.12
CA ARG A 247 -25.08 -19.56 43.35
C ARG A 247 -25.83 -18.93 44.53
N LYS A 248 -25.78 -17.61 44.68
CA LYS A 248 -26.56 -16.90 45.71
C LYS A 248 -28.07 -16.97 45.48
N MET A 249 -28.54 -16.92 44.23
CA MET A 249 -29.97 -17.07 43.95
C MET A 249 -30.47 -18.51 44.08
N ARG A 250 -29.60 -19.51 43.90
CA ARG A 250 -29.95 -20.93 44.00
C ARG A 250 -29.81 -21.51 45.41
N GLY A 251 -29.08 -20.84 46.30
CA GLY A 251 -28.91 -21.24 47.71
C GLY A 251 -29.79 -20.49 48.71
N GLY A 252 -30.72 -19.65 48.24
CA GLY A 252 -31.68 -18.94 49.09
C GLY A 252 -33.05 -19.63 49.04
N GLY A 253 -33.16 -20.75 49.74
CA GLY A 253 -34.38 -21.52 49.99
C GLY A 253 -34.15 -22.44 51.17
#